data_AF-A0A935HFR8-F1
#
_entry.id   AF-A0A935HFR8-F1
#
_cell.length_a   1.000
_cell.length_b   1.000
_cell.length_c   1.000
_cell.angle_alpha   90.00
_cell.angle_beta   90.00
_cell.angle_gamma   90.00
#
_symmetry.space_group_name_H-M   'P 1'
#
loop_
_entity.id
_entity.type
_entity.pdbx_description
1 polymer ?
#
loop_
_entity_poly.entity_id
_entity_poly.type
_entity_poly.pdbx_seq_one_letter_code
_entity_poly.pdbx_strand_id
1 'polypeptide(L)'
;MNWHKDYYNNGASIGSASAIAKGRKNDVLTPTGELTTAEKKRILLNNIYGVDLDSNAVEVTKLSLLLKCMEGETKETIEAQSKLFHDRILPTLDNNIKSGNSLIDLNYYDNELDFGEEGKVKPFSWQKAFPEVFNIKKASANQDFRNQFQKVKKLKDETHDLLNKYIVSEPEIKYGNIRRGFDIVIGNPPYGALFSDSEIHYLKNRYQTSVWRGESYLMFIEQGLKLLKEDGILGFIIPDTLLNLSFTQPARELLLRNSKLNEIVGLPSNVFREQQ
;
A
#
# COMPACT_ATOMS: atom_id res chain seq x y z
N MET A 1 -0.69 2.98 17.42
CA MET A 1 -1.85 2.79 18.33
C MET A 1 -1.96 3.91 19.37
N ASN A 2 -0.88 4.31 20.04
CA ASN A 2 -0.91 5.39 21.07
C ASN A 2 -1.60 6.68 20.60
N TRP A 3 -1.29 7.16 19.39
CA TRP A 3 -1.95 8.36 18.85
C TRP A 3 -3.49 8.25 18.86
N HIS A 4 -4.07 7.12 18.45
CA HIS A 4 -5.52 6.91 18.48
C HIS A 4 -6.05 6.81 19.91
N LYS A 5 -5.31 6.12 20.79
CA LYS A 5 -5.66 6.05 22.22
C LYS A 5 -5.73 7.45 22.83
N ASP A 6 -4.72 8.28 22.58
CA ASP A 6 -4.65 9.65 23.08
C ASP A 6 -5.75 10.52 22.46
N TYR A 7 -5.98 10.37 21.15
CA TYR A 7 -7.07 11.05 20.43
C TYR A 7 -8.44 10.80 21.08
N TYR A 8 -8.78 9.54 21.36
CA TYR A 8 -10.06 9.18 21.95
C TYR A 8 -10.14 9.54 23.44
N ASN A 9 -9.05 9.42 24.20
CA ASN A 9 -9.00 9.81 25.61
C ASN A 9 -9.07 11.33 25.81
N ASN A 10 -8.54 12.11 24.87
CA ASN A 10 -8.56 13.58 24.94
C ASN A 10 -9.87 14.20 24.43
N GLY A 11 -10.90 13.39 24.17
CA GLY A 11 -12.25 13.88 23.87
C GLY A 11 -12.44 14.47 22.48
N ALA A 12 -11.57 14.15 21.51
CA ALA A 12 -11.74 14.60 20.13
C ALA A 12 -12.95 13.89 19.48
N SER A 13 -14.11 14.52 19.61
CA SER A 13 -15.33 14.10 18.91
C SER A 13 -15.11 14.21 17.40
N ILE A 14 -15.11 13.08 16.70
CA ILE A 14 -15.44 13.08 15.28
C ILE A 14 -16.83 13.76 15.18
N GLY A 15 -16.92 14.80 14.32
CA GLY A 15 -18.01 15.78 14.25
C GLY A 15 -19.40 15.34 14.77
N SER A 16 -19.97 16.20 15.60
CA SER A 16 -21.41 16.29 15.93
C SER A 16 -22.16 14.95 16.09
N ALA A 17 -21.95 14.24 17.20
CA ALA A 17 -23.02 13.76 18.08
C ALA A 17 -22.48 12.74 19.08
N SER A 18 -22.99 12.88 20.32
CA SER A 18 -22.93 11.92 21.43
C SER A 18 -21.64 11.90 22.24
N ALA A 19 -21.76 12.49 23.43
CA ALA A 19 -21.07 12.05 24.63
C ALA A 19 -20.82 10.53 24.63
N ILE A 20 -19.61 10.15 25.04
CA ILE A 20 -19.18 8.76 25.22
C ILE A 20 -20.04 8.16 26.34
N ALA A 21 -21.19 7.61 25.96
CA ALA A 21 -22.04 6.82 26.83
C ALA A 21 -21.32 5.48 27.05
N LYS A 22 -20.67 5.32 28.20
CA LYS A 22 -20.06 4.07 28.64
C LYS A 22 -21.08 2.93 28.54
N GLY A 23 -20.75 1.87 27.78
CA GLY A 23 -21.49 0.60 27.76
C GLY A 23 -22.23 0.25 26.48
N ARG A 24 -21.85 0.74 25.30
CA ARG A 24 -22.43 0.27 24.01
C ARG A 24 -21.48 -0.69 23.28
N LYS A 25 -22.06 -1.56 22.45
CA LYS A 25 -21.35 -2.55 21.60
C LYS A 25 -20.30 -1.95 20.63
N ASN A 26 -20.30 -0.63 20.48
CA ASN A 26 -19.39 0.15 19.62
C ASN A 26 -18.39 1.00 20.42
N ASP A 27 -18.16 0.67 21.70
CA ASP A 27 -17.20 1.42 22.50
C ASP A 27 -15.78 1.24 21.94
N VAL A 28 -15.15 2.39 21.67
CA VAL A 28 -13.81 2.50 21.09
C VAL A 28 -12.73 2.22 22.14
N LEU A 29 -13.05 2.52 23.41
CA LEU A 29 -12.16 2.36 24.55
C LEU A 29 -12.70 1.30 25.54
N THR A 30 -11.80 0.55 26.16
CA THR A 30 -12.08 -0.32 27.30
C THR A 30 -12.36 0.53 28.56
N PRO A 31 -12.92 -0.07 29.63
CA PRO A 31 -13.07 0.62 30.91
C PRO A 31 -11.76 1.15 31.51
N THR A 32 -10.62 0.59 31.11
CA THR A 32 -9.27 1.02 31.53
C THR A 32 -8.67 2.12 30.65
N GLY A 33 -9.37 2.58 29.62
CA GLY A 33 -8.90 3.63 28.70
C GLY A 33 -7.98 3.13 27.58
N GLU A 34 -7.89 1.82 27.37
CA GLU A 34 -7.18 1.21 26.23
C GLU A 34 -8.10 1.10 25.01
N LEU A 35 -7.54 1.01 23.80
CA LEU A 35 -8.34 0.72 22.61
C LEU A 35 -8.93 -0.69 22.68
N THR A 36 -10.19 -0.85 22.29
CA THR A 36 -10.79 -2.19 22.13
C THR A 36 -10.13 -2.95 20.99
N THR A 37 -10.13 -4.29 21.08
CA THR A 37 -9.63 -5.17 20.01
C THR A 37 -10.28 -4.87 18.67
N ALA A 38 -11.59 -4.64 18.66
CA ALA A 38 -12.34 -4.31 17.45
C ALA A 38 -11.83 -3.01 16.81
N GLU A 39 -11.54 -1.99 17.62
CA GLU A 39 -11.02 -0.73 17.13
C GLU A 39 -9.57 -0.85 16.64
N LYS A 40 -8.71 -1.58 17.35
CA LYS A 40 -7.34 -1.84 16.89
C LYS A 40 -7.33 -2.55 15.53
N LYS A 41 -8.21 -3.54 15.33
CA LYS A 41 -8.41 -4.22 14.04
C LYS A 41 -8.85 -3.24 12.96
N ARG A 42 -9.83 -2.39 13.25
CA ARG A 42 -10.34 -1.38 12.32
C ARG A 42 -9.25 -0.41 11.88
N ILE A 43 -8.46 0.11 12.83
CA ILE A 43 -7.32 0.99 12.55
C ILE A 43 -6.32 0.29 11.64
N LEU A 44 -5.95 -0.95 11.98
CA LEU A 44 -4.98 -1.70 11.20
C LEU A 44 -5.43 -1.95 9.76
N LEU A 45 -6.68 -2.36 9.56
CA LEU A 45 -7.24 -2.70 8.26
C LEU A 45 -7.51 -1.48 7.35
N ASN A 46 -7.76 -0.31 7.94
CA ASN A 46 -8.14 0.87 7.16
C ASN A 46 -7.02 1.89 6.98
N ASN A 47 -5.95 1.83 7.79
CA ASN A 47 -4.95 2.90 7.82
C ASN A 47 -3.55 2.41 7.42
N ILE A 48 -3.27 1.11 7.49
CA ILE A 48 -1.92 0.58 7.23
C ILE A 48 -1.94 -0.27 5.96
N TYR A 49 -1.09 0.12 5.01
CA TYR A 49 -0.86 -0.58 3.75
C TYR A 49 0.64 -0.68 3.51
N GLY A 50 1.09 -1.76 2.90
CA GLY A 50 2.50 -2.02 2.70
C GLY A 50 2.77 -2.92 1.51
N VAL A 51 3.92 -2.70 0.88
CA VAL A 51 4.40 -3.50 -0.24
C VAL A 51 5.87 -3.79 0.00
N ASP A 52 6.26 -5.06 -0.14
CA ASP A 52 7.66 -5.47 -0.11
C ASP A 52 7.93 -6.47 -1.24
N LEU A 53 9.13 -6.46 -1.82
CA LEU A 53 9.50 -7.40 -2.88
C LEU A 53 9.69 -8.82 -2.30
N ASP A 54 10.19 -8.93 -1.08
CA ASP A 54 10.40 -10.19 -0.38
C ASP A 54 9.10 -10.65 0.32
N SER A 55 8.63 -11.83 -0.07
CA SER A 55 7.45 -12.44 0.55
C SER A 55 7.67 -12.78 2.02
N ASN A 56 8.90 -13.09 2.44
CA ASN A 56 9.19 -13.36 3.85
C ASN A 56 9.05 -12.08 4.68
N ALA A 57 9.56 -10.96 4.19
CA ALA A 57 9.40 -9.65 4.83
C ALA A 57 7.90 -9.26 4.95
N VAL A 58 7.09 -9.58 3.94
CA VAL A 58 5.62 -9.41 4.00
C VAL A 58 5.02 -10.21 5.15
N GLU A 59 5.33 -11.51 5.27
CA GLU A 59 4.75 -12.36 6.32
C GLU A 59 5.23 -11.95 7.73
N VAL A 60 6.51 -11.59 7.88
CA VAL A 60 7.05 -11.05 9.14
C VAL A 60 6.36 -9.74 9.51
N THR A 61 6.08 -8.88 8.53
CA THR A 61 5.36 -7.61 8.75
C THR A 61 3.92 -7.88 9.18
N LYS A 62 3.20 -8.79 8.51
CA LYS A 62 1.84 -9.20 8.90
C LYS A 62 1.82 -9.72 10.34
N LEU A 63 2.73 -10.62 10.69
CA LEU A 63 2.84 -11.16 12.06
C LEU A 63 3.10 -10.05 13.08
N SER A 64 4.05 -9.16 12.82
CA SER A 64 4.41 -8.05 13.71
C SER A 64 3.24 -7.11 13.98
N LEU A 65 2.46 -6.79 12.93
CA LEU A 65 1.27 -5.97 13.04
C LEU A 65 0.14 -6.67 13.83
N LEU A 66 -0.04 -7.98 13.61
CA LEU A 66 -1.03 -8.76 14.36
C LEU A 66 -0.67 -8.88 15.85
N LEU A 67 0.60 -9.13 16.16
CA LEU A 67 1.09 -9.14 17.55
C LEU A 67 0.88 -7.78 18.21
N LYS A 68 1.16 -6.69 17.49
CA LYS A 68 0.91 -5.33 18.01
C LYS A 68 -0.58 -5.06 18.24
N CYS A 69 -1.47 -5.63 17.43
CA CYS A 69 -2.91 -5.55 17.64
C CYS A 69 -3.35 -6.24 18.94
N MET A 70 -2.71 -7.38 19.27
CA MET A 70 -3.01 -8.17 20.47
C MET A 70 -2.34 -7.64 21.75
N GLU A 71 -1.44 -6.67 21.65
CA GLU A 71 -0.72 -6.16 22.80
C GLU A 71 -1.69 -5.60 23.86
N GLY A 72 -1.57 -6.10 25.09
CA GLY A 72 -2.45 -5.74 26.21
C GLY A 72 -3.75 -6.56 26.32
N GLU A 73 -3.96 -7.57 25.48
CA GLU A 73 -5.07 -8.52 25.65
C GLU A 73 -4.68 -9.67 26.60
N THR A 74 -5.63 -10.10 27.45
CA THR A 74 -5.45 -11.23 28.38
C THR A 74 -6.07 -12.51 27.81
N LYS A 75 -5.67 -13.67 28.34
CA LYS A 75 -6.23 -14.97 27.93
C LYS A 75 -7.75 -15.00 28.09
N GLU A 76 -8.26 -14.40 29.17
CA GLU A 76 -9.68 -14.36 29.49
C GLU A 76 -10.46 -13.50 28.49
N THR A 77 -9.87 -12.38 28.02
CA THR A 77 -10.48 -11.52 27.01
C THR A 77 -10.47 -12.16 25.63
N ILE A 78 -9.39 -12.87 25.29
CA ILE A 78 -9.24 -13.62 24.03
C ILE A 78 -10.24 -14.79 23.97
N GLU A 79 -10.39 -15.55 25.06
CA GLU A 79 -11.33 -16.67 25.15
C GLU A 79 -12.79 -16.21 25.13
N ALA A 80 -13.12 -15.11 25.81
CA ALA A 80 -14.45 -14.51 25.78
C ALA A 80 -14.82 -14.05 24.37
N GLN A 81 -13.91 -13.39 23.64
CA GLN A 81 -14.14 -12.96 22.25
C GLN A 81 -14.31 -14.16 21.31
N SER A 82 -13.50 -15.21 21.47
CA SER A 82 -13.59 -16.44 20.66
C SER A 82 -14.93 -17.15 20.82
N LYS A 83 -15.46 -17.23 22.06
CA LYS A 83 -16.74 -17.89 22.36
C LYS A 83 -17.95 -17.07 21.92
N LEU A 84 -17.90 -15.74 22.03
CA LEU A 84 -19.02 -14.86 21.68
C LEU A 84 -19.18 -14.61 20.18
N PHE A 85 -18.09 -14.65 19.40
CA PHE A 85 -18.13 -14.15 18.02
C PHE A 85 -17.97 -15.21 16.93
N HIS A 86 -17.54 -16.47 17.21
CA HIS A 86 -17.24 -17.50 16.18
C HIS A 86 -16.33 -17.00 15.02
N ASP A 87 -15.77 -15.81 15.15
CA ASP A 87 -14.92 -15.13 14.18
C ASP A 87 -13.47 -15.35 14.56
N ARG A 88 -12.59 -15.32 13.56
CA ARG A 88 -11.14 -15.34 13.80
C ARG A 88 -10.76 -14.18 14.73
N ILE A 89 -10.03 -14.50 15.81
CA ILE A 89 -9.50 -13.52 16.76
C ILE A 89 -8.62 -12.48 16.04
N LEU A 90 -7.96 -12.88 14.95
CA LEU A 90 -7.09 -12.02 14.16
C LEU A 90 -7.67 -11.75 12.77
N PRO A 91 -7.61 -10.50 12.27
CA PRO A 91 -7.95 -10.21 10.89
C PRO A 91 -6.90 -10.81 9.94
N THR A 92 -7.26 -11.01 8.67
CA THR A 92 -6.24 -11.19 7.63
C THR A 92 -5.73 -9.83 7.17
N LEU A 93 -4.42 -9.75 6.87
CA LEU A 93 -3.76 -8.57 6.32
C LEU A 93 -3.40 -8.72 4.84
N ASP A 94 -3.94 -9.74 4.15
CA ASP A 94 -3.63 -10.01 2.74
C ASP A 94 -4.04 -8.88 1.80
N ASN A 95 -5.04 -8.07 2.21
CA ASN A 95 -5.46 -6.89 1.45
C ASN A 95 -4.64 -5.64 1.78
N ASN A 96 -3.87 -5.66 2.86
CA ASN A 96 -3.13 -4.51 3.37
C ASN A 96 -1.63 -4.61 3.06
N ILE A 97 -1.02 -5.77 3.29
CA ILE A 97 0.41 -6.01 3.13
C ILE A 97 0.64 -7.03 2.02
N LYS A 98 1.27 -6.61 0.93
CA LYS A 98 1.37 -7.38 -0.32
C LYS A 98 2.80 -7.55 -0.79
N SER A 99 3.09 -8.65 -1.49
CA SER A 99 4.39 -8.85 -2.13
C SER A 99 4.36 -8.32 -3.56
N GLY A 100 5.36 -7.53 -3.96
CA GLY A 100 5.49 -7.02 -5.32
C GLY A 100 6.57 -5.96 -5.51
N ASN A 101 6.98 -5.76 -6.75
CA ASN A 101 7.90 -4.71 -7.14
C ASN A 101 7.16 -3.38 -7.24
N SER A 102 7.40 -2.52 -6.25
CA SER A 102 6.73 -1.22 -6.11
C SER A 102 7.02 -0.23 -7.24
N LEU A 103 8.04 -0.47 -8.08
CA LEU A 103 8.42 0.41 -9.19
C LEU A 103 7.92 -0.07 -10.56
N ILE A 104 7.66 -1.37 -10.73
CA ILE A 104 7.32 -1.99 -12.01
C ILE A 104 5.83 -2.35 -12.04
N ASP A 105 5.10 -1.80 -13.02
CA ASP A 105 3.66 -1.98 -13.16
C ASP A 105 3.31 -3.20 -14.04
N LEU A 106 2.05 -3.59 -14.08
CA LEU A 106 1.60 -4.80 -14.80
C LEU A 106 1.81 -4.75 -16.32
N ASN A 107 2.02 -3.55 -16.89
CA ASN A 107 2.30 -3.36 -18.32
C ASN A 107 3.76 -3.66 -18.71
N TYR A 108 4.59 -4.11 -17.76
CA TYR A 108 5.99 -4.46 -18.01
C TYR A 108 6.18 -5.43 -19.18
N TYR A 109 5.31 -6.45 -19.26
CA TYR A 109 5.36 -7.48 -20.29
C TYR A 109 4.55 -7.14 -21.55
N ASP A 110 3.95 -5.95 -21.67
CA ASP A 110 3.07 -5.61 -22.81
C ASP A 110 3.83 -5.54 -24.15
N ASN A 111 5.14 -5.22 -24.09
CA ASN A 111 5.98 -5.01 -25.27
C ASN A 111 7.05 -6.11 -25.49
N GLU A 112 7.16 -7.08 -24.57
CA GLU A 112 8.17 -8.14 -24.66
C GLU A 112 7.49 -9.50 -24.88
N LEU A 113 7.79 -10.13 -26.03
CA LEU A 113 7.56 -11.55 -26.29
C LEU A 113 8.62 -12.37 -25.53
N ASP A 114 8.76 -12.18 -24.22
CA ASP A 114 9.76 -12.89 -23.44
C ASP A 114 9.16 -14.13 -22.79
N PHE A 115 9.55 -15.29 -23.31
CA PHE A 115 9.10 -16.61 -22.86
C PHE A 115 9.98 -17.20 -21.74
N GLY A 116 10.89 -16.41 -21.13
CA GLY A 116 11.96 -16.94 -20.27
C GLY A 116 11.93 -16.57 -18.78
N GLU A 117 11.41 -15.40 -18.39
CA GLU A 117 11.53 -14.87 -17.02
C GLU A 117 10.20 -14.50 -16.36
N GLU A 118 9.12 -15.23 -16.68
CA GLU A 118 7.86 -15.10 -15.95
C GLU A 118 8.05 -15.47 -14.47
N GLY A 119 8.04 -14.45 -13.59
CA GLY A 119 7.90 -14.65 -12.14
C GLY A 119 8.96 -13.99 -11.24
N LYS A 120 10.11 -13.54 -11.76
CA LYS A 120 11.14 -12.88 -10.93
C LYS A 120 10.78 -11.43 -10.57
N VAL A 121 10.26 -10.68 -11.54
CA VAL A 121 10.07 -9.22 -11.43
C VAL A 121 8.92 -8.84 -10.49
N LYS A 122 7.97 -9.76 -10.26
CA LYS A 122 6.74 -9.55 -9.45
C LYS A 122 6.07 -8.17 -9.68
N PRO A 123 5.65 -7.81 -10.90
CA PRO A 123 5.06 -6.49 -11.16
C PRO A 123 3.86 -6.17 -10.25
N PHE A 124 3.73 -4.91 -9.85
CA PHE A 124 2.74 -4.47 -8.87
C PHE A 124 2.04 -3.19 -9.32
N SER A 125 0.71 -3.27 -9.50
CA SER A 125 -0.13 -2.09 -9.73
C SER A 125 -0.74 -1.60 -8.42
N TRP A 126 -0.27 -0.46 -7.92
CA TRP A 126 -0.74 0.16 -6.68
C TRP A 126 -2.25 0.41 -6.68
N GLN A 127 -2.78 0.89 -7.80
CA GLN A 127 -4.20 1.23 -7.94
C GLN A 127 -5.08 -0.02 -7.93
N LYS A 128 -4.66 -1.10 -8.60
CA LYS A 128 -5.40 -2.38 -8.58
C LYS A 128 -5.23 -3.11 -7.25
N ALA A 129 -4.08 -2.96 -6.60
CA ALA A 129 -3.78 -3.59 -5.34
C ALA A 129 -4.51 -2.93 -4.17
N PHE A 130 -4.65 -1.60 -4.15
CA PHE A 130 -5.30 -0.87 -3.05
C PHE A 130 -6.44 0.01 -3.58
N PRO A 131 -7.50 -0.61 -4.15
CA PRO A 131 -8.59 0.14 -4.79
C PRO A 131 -9.33 1.07 -3.83
N GLU A 132 -9.38 0.72 -2.54
CA GLU A 132 -9.95 1.53 -1.45
C GLU A 132 -9.20 2.84 -1.22
N VAL A 133 -7.87 2.85 -1.39
CA VAL A 133 -7.02 4.04 -1.23
C VAL A 133 -7.20 4.98 -2.41
N PHE A 134 -7.13 4.43 -3.63
CA PHE A 134 -7.23 5.21 -4.85
C PHE A 134 -8.69 5.46 -5.29
N ASN A 135 -9.65 4.98 -4.49
CA ASN A 135 -11.09 4.96 -4.73
C ASN A 135 -11.44 4.73 -6.19
N ILE A 136 -10.96 3.60 -6.70
CA ILE A 136 -11.67 2.92 -7.77
C ILE A 136 -13.00 2.52 -7.13
N LYS A 137 -14.04 3.40 -7.18
CA LYS A 137 -15.44 2.95 -7.13
C LYS A 137 -15.42 1.70 -7.98
N LYS A 138 -15.75 0.50 -7.46
CA LYS A 138 -15.69 -0.80 -8.16
C LYS A 138 -16.11 -0.62 -9.63
N ALA A 139 -15.20 -0.17 -10.46
CA ALA A 139 -15.39 0.12 -11.86
C ALA A 139 -14.79 -1.12 -12.44
N SER A 140 -15.61 -2.16 -12.37
CA SER A 140 -15.36 -3.42 -13.04
C SER A 140 -13.88 -3.83 -12.95
N ALA A 141 -13.41 -4.26 -11.75
CA ALA A 141 -12.21 -5.09 -11.61
C ALA A 141 -12.45 -6.50 -12.20
N ASN A 142 -13.05 -6.47 -13.37
CA ASN A 142 -13.79 -7.48 -14.06
C ASN A 142 -13.79 -7.11 -15.56
N GLN A 143 -12.95 -6.17 -16.02
CA GLN A 143 -12.81 -5.83 -17.44
C GLN A 143 -11.40 -6.15 -17.97
N ASP A 144 -10.30 -5.83 -17.28
CA ASP A 144 -8.96 -6.10 -17.86
C ASP A 144 -8.34 -7.46 -17.54
N PHE A 145 -8.56 -8.02 -16.34
CA PHE A 145 -8.31 -9.45 -16.14
C PHE A 145 -9.31 -10.29 -16.93
N ARG A 146 -10.52 -9.76 -17.18
CA ARG A 146 -11.49 -10.41 -18.07
C ARG A 146 -11.03 -10.41 -19.51
N ASN A 147 -10.42 -9.38 -20.07
CA ASN A 147 -9.99 -9.45 -21.47
C ASN A 147 -8.88 -10.51 -21.68
N GLN A 148 -7.97 -10.65 -20.71
CA GLN A 148 -6.93 -11.68 -20.72
C GLN A 148 -7.51 -13.09 -20.45
N PHE A 149 -8.45 -13.23 -19.51
CA PHE A 149 -9.14 -14.49 -19.19
C PHE A 149 -10.23 -14.87 -20.22
N GLN A 150 -10.84 -13.89 -20.89
CA GLN A 150 -11.87 -14.05 -21.94
C GLN A 150 -11.24 -14.53 -23.23
N LYS A 151 -10.00 -14.11 -23.55
CA LYS A 151 -9.28 -14.71 -24.68
C LYS A 151 -9.06 -16.21 -24.45
N VAL A 152 -8.78 -16.60 -23.20
CA VAL A 152 -8.62 -18.00 -22.76
C VAL A 152 -9.98 -18.75 -22.60
N LYS A 153 -11.07 -18.04 -22.29
CA LYS A 153 -12.45 -18.56 -22.15
C LYS A 153 -13.21 -18.66 -23.48
N LYS A 154 -12.94 -17.78 -24.44
CA LYS A 154 -13.52 -17.76 -25.79
C LYS A 154 -13.14 -18.99 -26.61
N LEU A 155 -12.00 -19.59 -26.29
CA LEU A 155 -11.57 -20.90 -26.78
C LEU A 155 -12.31 -22.09 -26.13
N LYS A 156 -13.06 -21.86 -25.04
CA LYS A 156 -13.79 -22.91 -24.30
C LYS A 156 -15.31 -22.79 -24.39
N ASP A 157 -15.87 -21.66 -24.82
CA ASP A 157 -17.30 -21.41 -24.78
C ASP A 157 -17.87 -20.92 -26.12
N GLU A 158 -17.72 -21.72 -27.18
CA GLU A 158 -18.81 -21.96 -28.16
C GLU A 158 -20.13 -22.37 -27.44
N THR A 159 -20.00 -22.81 -26.19
CA THR A 159 -21.02 -22.99 -25.17
C THR A 159 -21.71 -21.69 -24.69
N HIS A 160 -21.11 -20.49 -24.86
CA HIS A 160 -21.67 -19.19 -24.43
C HIS A 160 -22.75 -18.62 -25.37
N ASP A 161 -22.95 -19.18 -26.56
CA ASP A 161 -23.94 -18.68 -27.54
C ASP A 161 -25.39 -18.76 -27.03
N LEU A 162 -25.67 -19.62 -26.05
CA LEU A 162 -27.00 -19.78 -25.47
C LEU A 162 -27.37 -18.73 -24.41
N LEU A 163 -26.38 -18.09 -23.77
CA LEU A 163 -26.60 -17.10 -22.70
C LEU A 163 -26.82 -15.68 -23.25
N ASN A 164 -26.38 -15.43 -24.48
CA ASN A 164 -26.45 -14.13 -25.18
C ASN A 164 -27.87 -13.69 -25.55
N LYS A 165 -28.91 -14.52 -25.37
CA LYS A 165 -30.27 -14.16 -25.75
C LYS A 165 -30.99 -13.23 -24.76
N TYR A 166 -30.42 -12.97 -23.56
CA TYR A 166 -31.19 -12.37 -22.46
C TYR A 166 -30.56 -11.22 -21.63
N ILE A 167 -29.38 -10.65 -21.94
CA ILE A 167 -28.78 -9.65 -21.03
C ILE A 167 -28.44 -8.30 -21.68
N VAL A 168 -28.99 -7.25 -21.04
CA VAL A 168 -28.99 -5.80 -21.28
C VAL A 168 -27.61 -5.17 -21.06
N SER A 169 -27.29 -4.12 -21.82
CA SER A 169 -26.02 -3.37 -21.78
C SER A 169 -25.89 -2.38 -20.61
N GLU A 170 -24.67 -2.20 -20.11
CA GLU A 170 -24.31 -1.29 -19.00
C GLU A 170 -23.87 0.13 -19.47
N PRO A 171 -24.02 1.18 -18.63
CA PRO A 171 -23.77 2.58 -18.99
C PRO A 171 -22.35 3.09 -18.66
N GLU A 172 -21.92 4.15 -19.36
CA GLU A 172 -20.64 4.86 -19.16
C GLU A 172 -20.58 5.72 -17.88
N ILE A 173 -19.42 5.78 -17.21
CA ILE A 173 -19.17 6.59 -16.00
C ILE A 173 -18.00 7.58 -16.22
N LYS A 174 -18.21 8.87 -15.91
CA LYS A 174 -17.18 9.93 -15.86
C LYS A 174 -16.73 10.20 -14.41
N TYR A 175 -15.43 10.38 -14.19
CA TYR A 175 -14.82 10.64 -12.87
C TYR A 175 -14.63 12.15 -12.59
N GLY A 176 -14.81 12.57 -11.33
CA GLY A 176 -14.59 13.95 -10.87
C GLY A 176 -13.16 14.23 -10.38
N ASN A 177 -12.75 15.50 -10.44
CA ASN A 177 -11.40 16.07 -10.29
C ASN A 177 -10.70 15.97 -8.90
N ILE A 178 -10.75 14.84 -8.18
CA ILE A 178 -10.00 14.70 -6.90
C ILE A 178 -8.79 13.77 -7.11
N ARG A 179 -7.56 14.29 -6.95
CA ARG A 179 -6.34 13.46 -6.87
C ARG A 179 -6.37 12.64 -5.59
N ARG A 180 -6.52 11.32 -5.72
CA ARG A 180 -6.62 10.36 -4.61
C ARG A 180 -5.32 9.56 -4.47
N GLY A 181 -4.99 9.20 -3.24
CA GLY A 181 -3.75 8.52 -2.87
C GLY A 181 -3.64 8.43 -1.35
N PHE A 182 -2.47 8.04 -0.84
CA PHE A 182 -2.21 7.94 0.58
C PHE A 182 -2.06 9.33 1.22
N ASP A 183 -2.56 9.48 2.45
CA ASP A 183 -2.28 10.65 3.28
C ASP A 183 -0.80 10.75 3.63
N ILE A 184 -0.16 9.61 3.87
CA ILE A 184 1.24 9.49 4.27
C ILE A 184 1.86 8.31 3.53
N VAL A 185 3.01 8.53 2.91
CA VAL A 185 3.86 7.48 2.34
C VAL A 185 5.17 7.50 3.09
N ILE A 186 5.49 6.38 3.74
CA ILE A 186 6.77 6.16 4.40
C ILE A 186 7.49 4.98 3.79
N GLY A 187 8.82 4.97 3.86
CA GLY A 187 9.60 3.91 3.27
C GLY A 187 11.08 4.01 3.62
N ASN A 188 11.75 2.85 3.52
CA ASN A 188 13.19 2.73 3.49
C ASN A 188 13.55 2.12 2.13
N PRO A 189 13.63 2.93 1.06
CA PRO A 189 13.89 2.41 -0.27
C PRO A 189 15.21 1.63 -0.32
N PRO A 190 15.34 0.59 -1.16
CA PRO A 190 16.62 -0.08 -1.36
C PRO A 190 17.64 0.88 -1.97
N TYR A 191 18.90 0.74 -1.53
CA TYR A 191 20.06 1.46 -2.07
C TYR A 191 20.83 0.50 -2.97
N GLY A 192 21.12 0.89 -4.21
CA GLY A 192 21.92 0.05 -5.10
C GLY A 192 21.22 -1.21 -5.62
N ALA A 193 19.89 -1.21 -5.80
CA ALA A 193 19.20 -2.38 -6.34
C ALA A 193 19.72 -2.76 -7.73
N LEU A 194 19.93 -4.06 -7.95
CA LEU A 194 20.31 -4.61 -9.23
C LEU A 194 19.06 -4.83 -10.09
N PHE A 195 19.12 -4.35 -11.33
CA PHE A 195 18.06 -4.48 -12.32
C PHE A 195 18.62 -5.15 -13.57
N SER A 196 17.81 -5.99 -14.23
CA SER A 196 18.11 -6.52 -15.56
C SER A 196 18.08 -5.40 -16.61
N ASP A 197 18.59 -5.67 -17.81
CA ASP A 197 18.55 -4.71 -18.91
C ASP A 197 17.10 -4.33 -19.31
N SER A 198 16.16 -5.29 -19.28
CA SER A 198 14.75 -5.05 -19.55
C SER A 198 14.08 -4.22 -18.46
N GLU A 199 14.41 -4.47 -17.19
CA GLU A 199 13.95 -3.65 -16.06
C GLU A 199 14.48 -2.21 -16.18
N ILE A 200 15.76 -2.03 -16.49
CA ILE A 200 16.37 -0.72 -16.71
C ILE A 200 15.67 0.01 -17.87
N HIS A 201 15.38 -0.68 -18.96
CA HIS A 201 14.69 -0.09 -20.11
C HIS A 201 13.29 0.41 -19.72
N TYR A 202 12.51 -0.41 -19.04
CA TYR A 202 11.19 -0.05 -18.53
C TYR A 202 11.25 1.16 -17.57
N LEU A 203 12.16 1.10 -16.59
CA LEU A 203 12.28 2.11 -15.54
C LEU A 203 12.68 3.49 -16.08
N LYS A 204 13.55 3.54 -17.10
CA LYS A 204 13.94 4.80 -17.77
C LYS A 204 12.76 5.48 -18.45
N ASN A 205 11.86 4.71 -19.05
CA ASN A 205 10.69 5.26 -19.72
C ASN A 205 9.61 5.71 -18.72
N ARG A 206 9.62 5.14 -17.50
CA ARG A 206 8.60 5.40 -16.46
C ARG A 206 8.97 6.51 -15.47
N TYR A 207 10.24 6.66 -15.14
CA TYR A 207 10.72 7.60 -14.12
C TYR A 207 11.79 8.53 -14.68
N GLN A 208 11.53 9.83 -14.58
CA GLN A 208 12.51 10.85 -14.98
C GLN A 208 13.70 10.91 -14.01
N THR A 209 13.54 10.40 -12.79
CA THR A 209 14.63 10.27 -11.81
C THR A 209 15.46 9.00 -11.99
N SER A 210 15.12 8.15 -12.97
CA SER A 210 15.90 6.94 -13.25
C SER A 210 17.30 7.30 -13.72
N VAL A 211 18.30 6.74 -13.05
CA VAL A 211 19.72 6.89 -13.41
C VAL A 211 20.32 5.52 -13.69
N TRP A 212 21.26 5.47 -14.65
CA TRP A 212 21.92 4.23 -15.09
C TRP A 212 22.72 3.52 -13.97
N ARG A 213 22.98 4.18 -12.84
CA ARG A 213 23.92 3.72 -11.79
C ARG A 213 23.30 2.88 -10.66
N GLY A 214 22.06 2.40 -10.79
CA GLY A 214 21.46 1.51 -9.79
C GLY A 214 20.99 2.20 -8.50
N GLU A 215 20.91 3.53 -8.48
CA GLU A 215 20.40 4.30 -7.32
C GLU A 215 18.86 4.27 -7.29
N SER A 216 18.32 3.10 -6.95
CA SER A 216 16.88 2.81 -6.92
C SER A 216 16.07 3.80 -6.11
N TYR A 217 16.62 4.31 -5.00
CA TYR A 217 15.91 5.22 -4.09
C TYR A 217 15.40 6.49 -4.79
N LEU A 218 16.06 6.95 -5.86
CA LEU A 218 15.63 8.11 -6.65
C LEU A 218 14.29 7.86 -7.35
N MET A 219 14.09 6.66 -7.89
CA MET A 219 12.82 6.24 -8.50
C MET A 219 11.74 6.04 -7.44
N PHE A 220 12.11 5.54 -6.25
CA PHE A 220 11.18 5.46 -5.13
C PHE A 220 10.70 6.83 -4.69
N ILE A 221 11.54 7.87 -4.66
CA ILE A 221 11.11 9.25 -4.34
C ILE A 221 10.00 9.68 -5.30
N GLU A 222 10.23 9.51 -6.61
CA GLU A 222 9.24 9.86 -7.63
C GLU A 222 7.95 9.02 -7.48
N GLN A 223 8.09 7.72 -7.24
CA GLN A 223 6.95 6.83 -7.02
C GLN A 223 6.18 7.21 -5.75
N GLY A 224 6.86 7.55 -4.66
CA GLY A 224 6.24 7.99 -3.41
C GLY A 224 5.42 9.26 -3.60
N LEU A 225 5.95 10.25 -4.33
CA LEU A 225 5.19 11.46 -4.69
C LEU A 225 3.95 11.13 -5.54
N LYS A 226 4.05 10.19 -6.49
CA LYS A 226 2.92 9.74 -7.33
C LYS A 226 1.82 9.04 -6.52
N LEU A 227 2.15 8.45 -5.37
CA LEU A 227 1.22 7.71 -4.51
C LEU A 227 0.49 8.61 -3.51
N LEU A 228 0.98 9.82 -3.28
CA LEU A 228 0.35 10.75 -2.35
C LEU A 228 -0.89 11.40 -2.94
N LYS A 229 -1.87 11.67 -2.09
CA LYS A 229 -2.91 12.65 -2.38
C LYS A 229 -2.35 14.09 -2.31
N GLU A 230 -3.17 15.07 -2.67
CA GLU A 230 -2.84 16.48 -2.41
C GLU A 230 -2.62 16.73 -0.91
N ASP A 231 -1.58 17.51 -0.60
CA ASP A 231 -1.09 17.80 0.76
C ASP A 231 -0.69 16.57 1.60
N GLY A 232 -0.44 15.43 0.95
CA GLY A 232 0.10 14.23 1.61
C GLY A 232 1.56 14.40 2.04
N ILE A 233 1.99 13.56 2.98
CA ILE A 233 3.34 13.61 3.56
C ILE A 233 4.18 12.44 3.05
N LEU A 234 5.35 12.75 2.47
CA LEU A 234 6.39 11.75 2.16
C LEU A 234 7.45 11.73 3.26
N GLY A 235 7.79 10.56 3.77
CA GLY A 235 8.88 10.39 4.74
C GLY A 235 9.74 9.18 4.41
N PHE A 236 10.94 9.41 3.85
CA PHE A 236 11.87 8.35 3.49
C PHE A 236 13.20 8.42 4.24
N ILE A 237 13.74 7.25 4.53
CA ILE A 237 15.14 7.08 4.93
C ILE A 237 15.93 6.80 3.66
N ILE A 238 16.86 7.67 3.31
CA ILE A 238 17.64 7.61 2.05
C ILE A 238 19.09 8.05 2.29
N PRO A 239 20.03 7.73 1.38
CA PRO A 239 21.41 8.15 1.51
C PRO A 239 21.54 9.67 1.34
N ASP A 240 22.54 10.26 2.01
CA ASP A 240 22.89 11.68 1.90
C ASP A 240 23.40 12.08 0.50
N THR A 241 23.69 11.09 -0.34
CA THR A 241 24.05 11.26 -1.76
C THR A 241 23.00 12.07 -2.54
N LEU A 242 21.74 12.09 -2.09
CA LEU A 242 20.70 12.96 -2.65
C LEU A 242 21.11 14.44 -2.60
N LEU A 243 21.85 14.87 -1.58
CA LEU A 243 22.19 16.28 -1.35
C LEU A 243 23.40 16.73 -2.17
N ASN A 244 24.39 15.84 -2.36
CA ASN A 244 25.73 16.25 -2.79
C ASN A 244 26.14 15.78 -4.20
N LEU A 245 25.40 14.87 -4.83
CA LEU A 245 25.76 14.34 -6.15
C LEU A 245 25.04 15.07 -7.28
N SER A 246 25.73 15.25 -8.40
CA SER A 246 25.18 15.96 -9.58
C SER A 246 24.07 15.16 -10.26
N PHE A 247 24.23 13.84 -10.41
CA PHE A 247 23.24 12.99 -11.08
C PHE A 247 21.92 12.87 -10.33
N THR A 248 21.85 13.23 -9.04
CA THR A 248 20.60 13.25 -8.24
C THR A 248 19.81 14.56 -8.42
N GLN A 249 20.30 15.48 -9.25
CA GLN A 249 19.63 16.75 -9.58
C GLN A 249 18.17 16.58 -10.05
N PRO A 250 17.81 15.63 -10.95
CA PRO A 250 16.42 15.46 -11.37
C PRO A 250 15.48 15.15 -10.20
N ALA A 251 15.92 14.37 -9.21
CA ALA A 251 15.12 14.07 -8.02
C ALA A 251 14.96 15.29 -7.11
N ARG A 252 16.03 16.09 -6.92
CA ARG A 252 15.94 17.35 -6.17
C ARG A 252 14.99 18.35 -6.84
N GLU A 253 15.07 18.49 -8.17
CA GLU A 253 14.17 19.36 -8.92
C GLU A 253 12.71 18.90 -8.83
N LEU A 254 12.47 17.58 -8.96
CA LEU A 254 11.14 17.01 -8.81
C LEU A 254 10.56 17.33 -7.42
N LEU A 255 11.34 17.12 -6.36
CA LEU A 255 10.94 17.43 -4.98
C LEU A 255 10.61 18.91 -4.83
N LEU A 256 11.53 19.81 -5.18
CA LEU A 256 11.35 21.26 -5.00
C LEU A 256 10.19 21.83 -5.82
N ARG A 257 9.85 21.20 -6.96
CA ARG A 257 8.72 21.63 -7.81
C ARG A 257 7.37 21.11 -7.32
N ASN A 258 7.31 19.92 -6.71
CA ASN A 258 6.05 19.22 -6.41
C ASN A 258 5.77 19.06 -4.91
N SER A 259 6.69 19.46 -4.03
CA SER A 259 6.50 19.37 -2.58
C SER A 259 7.15 20.54 -1.84
N LYS A 260 6.77 20.68 -0.57
CA LYS A 260 7.44 21.54 0.39
C LYS A 260 8.29 20.68 1.30
N LEU A 261 9.57 21.02 1.42
CA LEU A 261 10.46 20.33 2.35
C LEU A 261 10.11 20.75 3.79
N ASN A 262 9.68 19.78 4.60
CA ASN A 262 9.35 20.02 6.00
C ASN A 262 10.59 19.90 6.89
N GLU A 263 11.34 18.81 6.76
CA GLU A 263 12.48 18.50 7.62
C GLU A 263 13.47 17.57 6.92
N ILE A 264 14.77 17.71 7.23
CA ILE A 264 15.82 16.74 6.91
C ILE A 264 16.56 16.44 8.21
N VAL A 265 16.55 15.16 8.60
CA VAL A 265 17.27 14.68 9.80
C VAL A 265 18.46 13.84 9.37
N GLY A 266 19.66 14.31 9.68
CA GLY A 266 20.89 13.53 9.49
C GLY A 266 21.01 12.45 10.57
N LEU A 267 21.06 11.19 10.15
CA LEU A 267 21.29 10.05 11.06
C LEU A 267 22.81 9.81 11.22
N PRO A 268 23.29 9.39 12.41
CA PRO A 268 24.70 9.09 12.60
C PRO A 268 25.12 7.84 11.80
N SER A 269 26.40 7.77 11.42
CA SER A 269 26.94 6.74 10.52
C SER A 269 26.87 5.30 11.05
N ASN A 270 26.58 5.11 12.34
CA ASN A 270 26.52 3.81 13.00
C ASN A 270 25.10 3.23 13.11
N VAL A 271 24.08 3.88 12.54
CA VAL A 271 22.69 3.37 12.60
C VAL A 271 22.53 2.08 11.78
N PHE A 272 23.23 1.99 10.65
CA PHE A 272 23.27 0.81 9.79
C PHE A 272 24.64 0.14 9.89
N ARG A 273 24.96 -0.45 11.05
CA ARG A 273 26.13 -1.33 11.13
C ARG A 273 25.87 -2.59 10.32
N GLU A 274 26.86 -3.02 9.54
CA GLU A 274 26.82 -4.28 8.81
C GLU A 274 26.50 -5.43 9.78
N GLN A 275 25.43 -6.18 9.50
CA GLN A 275 25.32 -7.55 9.98
C GLN A 275 26.37 -8.35 9.21
N GLN A 276 27.61 -8.34 9.69
CA GLN A 276 28.68 -9.23 9.24
C GLN A 276 28.46 -10.64 9.80
#